data_AF-A0A7S2M5H2-F1
#
_entry.id   AF-A0A7S2M5H2-F1
#
_cell.length_a   1.000
_cell.length_b   1.000
_cell.length_c   1.000
_cell.angle_alpha   90.00
_cell.angle_beta   90.00
_cell.angle_gamma   90.00
#
_symmetry.space_group_name_H-M   'P 1'
#
loop_
_entity.id
_entity.type
_entity.pdbx_description
1 polymer ?
#
loop_
_entity_poly.entity_id
_entity_poly.type
_entity_poly.pdbx_seq_one_letter_code
_entity_poly.pdbx_strand_id
1 'polypeptide(L)'
;WLLPDTAARGAAVFLPAAGVARLLAADAGCGKAIALPGFLPQLVRTRGFQGVRSLAQLHMAEETAKLDTVLAFGFMSTDLTKASRVALRKYAALLVRHPTAQARIEAHAQPGAPPDLAKKLSLQRAGAAIAELAQGGVARDRLSGEAFSNL
;
A
#
# COMPACT_ATOMS: atom_id res chain seq x y z
N TRP A 1 24.64 20.90 14.77
CA TRP A 1 24.71 19.77 15.71
C TRP A 1 24.62 18.49 14.89
N LEU A 2 25.75 17.84 14.61
CA LEU A 2 25.77 16.52 13.99
C LEU A 2 25.44 15.49 15.07
N LEU A 3 24.39 14.69 14.86
CA LEU A 3 24.16 13.51 15.69
C LEU A 3 25.33 12.54 15.44
N PRO A 4 25.96 11.97 16.48
CA PRO A 4 26.88 10.87 16.26
C PRO A 4 26.16 9.74 15.50
N ASP A 5 26.88 9.00 14.64
CA ASP A 5 26.32 8.00 13.72
C ASP A 5 25.36 6.99 14.40
N THR A 6 25.63 6.66 15.67
CA THR A 6 24.79 5.80 16.50
C THR A 6 23.47 6.44 16.92
N ALA A 7 23.45 7.75 17.20
CA ALA A 7 22.25 8.46 17.60
C ALA A 7 21.28 8.67 16.42
N ALA A 8 21.80 8.94 15.22
CA ALA A 8 20.98 9.04 14.01
C ALA A 8 20.26 7.72 13.70
N ARG A 9 20.97 6.60 13.80
CA ARG A 9 20.38 5.25 13.66
C ARG A 9 19.38 4.93 14.76
N GLY A 10 19.72 5.25 16.01
CA GLY A 10 18.84 5.07 17.16
C GLY A 10 17.51 5.81 16.96
N ALA A 11 17.56 7.08 16.55
CA ALA A 11 16.37 7.86 16.23
C ALA A 11 15.56 7.26 15.06
N ALA A 12 16.25 6.84 13.99
CA ALA A 12 15.60 6.29 12.79
C ALA A 12 14.77 5.01 13.08
N VAL A 13 15.13 4.21 14.09
CA VAL A 13 14.33 3.04 14.52
C VAL A 13 12.92 3.43 14.93
N PHE A 14 12.76 4.58 15.60
CA PHE A 14 11.48 5.08 16.12
C PHE A 14 10.69 5.93 15.11
N LEU A 15 11.27 6.28 13.97
CA LEU A 15 10.62 7.10 12.94
C LEU A 15 9.94 6.23 11.88
N PRO A 16 8.72 6.54 11.40
CA PRO A 16 8.16 5.85 10.23
C PRO A 16 9.09 5.99 9.02
N ALA A 17 8.99 5.10 8.04
CA ALA A 17 9.91 5.09 6.89
C ALA A 17 9.99 6.43 6.15
N ALA A 18 8.87 7.17 6.06
CA ALA A 18 8.85 8.53 5.53
C ALA A 18 9.67 9.51 6.39
N GLY A 19 9.68 9.36 7.70
CA GLY A 19 10.52 10.14 8.62
C GLY A 19 12.00 9.81 8.47
N VAL A 20 12.34 8.52 8.31
CA VAL A 20 13.72 8.09 8.01
C VAL A 20 14.19 8.69 6.68
N ALA A 21 13.35 8.68 5.65
CA ALA A 21 13.67 9.29 4.36
C ALA A 21 13.89 10.81 4.46
N ARG A 22 13.11 11.52 5.29
CA ARG A 22 13.34 12.94 5.57
C ARG A 22 14.63 13.17 6.34
N LEU A 23 14.95 12.33 7.32
CA LEU A 23 16.19 12.42 8.08
C LEU A 23 17.43 12.22 7.19
N LEU A 24 17.37 11.29 6.24
CA LEU A 24 18.39 11.10 5.20
C LEU A 24 18.58 12.35 4.32
N ALA A 25 17.48 13.03 3.97
CA ALA A 25 17.51 14.20 3.11
C ALA A 25 17.92 15.49 3.85
N ALA A 26 17.69 15.57 5.15
CA ALA A 26 17.90 16.78 5.95
C ALA A 26 19.37 16.99 6.36
N ASP A 27 20.14 15.91 6.56
CA ASP A 27 21.52 15.99 7.04
C ASP A 27 22.40 14.89 6.41
N ALA A 28 23.52 15.29 5.82
CA ALA A 28 24.43 14.37 5.13
C ALA A 28 25.13 13.38 6.08
N GLY A 29 25.34 13.75 7.35
CA GLY A 29 25.90 12.86 8.38
C GLY A 29 24.93 11.74 8.72
N CYS A 30 23.68 12.09 9.03
CA CYS A 30 22.58 11.14 9.20
C CYS A 30 22.38 10.29 7.94
N GLY A 31 22.50 10.91 6.77
CA GLY A 31 22.57 10.30 5.45
C GLY A 31 23.51 9.10 5.41
N LYS A 32 24.79 9.34 5.70
CA LYS A 32 25.84 8.31 5.72
C LYS A 32 25.56 7.23 6.76
N ALA A 33 25.22 7.62 7.99
CA ALA A 33 24.96 6.68 9.08
C ALA A 33 23.81 5.71 8.77
N ILE A 34 22.71 6.19 8.20
CA ILE A 34 21.51 5.40 7.87
C ILE A 34 21.70 4.62 6.57
N ALA A 35 22.44 5.15 5.60
CA ALA A 35 22.71 4.47 4.32
C ALA A 35 23.72 3.31 4.41
N LEU A 36 24.42 3.20 5.54
CA LEU A 36 25.34 2.09 5.79
C LEU A 36 24.64 0.73 5.62
N PRO A 37 25.34 -0.27 5.03
CA PRO A 37 24.78 -1.59 4.78
C PRO A 37 24.17 -2.24 6.04
N GLY A 38 23.07 -2.97 5.85
CA GLY A 38 22.41 -3.71 6.92
C GLY A 38 21.37 -2.92 7.73
N PHE A 39 21.41 -1.58 7.70
CA PHE A 39 20.44 -0.78 8.47
C PHE A 39 18.99 -0.98 8.01
N LEU A 40 18.71 -0.89 6.70
CA LEU A 40 17.36 -1.12 6.18
C LEU A 40 16.86 -2.56 6.47
N PRO A 41 17.64 -3.64 6.19
CA PRO A 41 17.25 -5.00 6.59
C PRO A 41 16.96 -5.14 8.10
N GLN A 42 17.74 -4.48 8.95
CA GLN A 42 17.50 -4.45 10.40
C GLN A 42 16.16 -3.76 10.70
N LEU A 43 15.93 -2.57 10.12
CA LEU A 43 14.71 -1.79 10.31
C LEU A 43 13.46 -2.54 9.88
N VAL A 44 13.51 -3.19 8.71
CA VAL A 44 12.45 -4.05 8.17
C VAL A 44 12.13 -5.19 9.14
N ARG A 45 13.16 -5.87 9.65
CA ARG A 45 13.02 -6.97 10.62
C ARG A 45 12.40 -6.50 11.93
N THR A 46 12.88 -5.39 12.49
CA THR A 46 12.36 -4.85 13.76
C THR A 46 10.90 -4.42 13.67
N ARG A 47 10.41 -4.14 12.46
CA ARG A 47 9.02 -3.75 12.19
C ARG A 47 8.13 -4.91 11.75
N GLY A 48 8.66 -6.13 11.67
CA GLY A 48 7.89 -7.32 11.30
C GLY A 48 7.52 -7.40 9.81
N PHE A 49 8.19 -6.65 8.94
CA PHE A 49 7.97 -6.74 7.49
C PHE A 49 8.96 -7.72 6.83
N GLN A 50 8.58 -8.26 5.67
CA GLN A 50 9.41 -9.14 4.86
C GLN A 50 9.43 -8.67 3.40
N GLY A 51 10.46 -9.04 2.65
CA GLY A 51 10.57 -8.74 1.21
C GLY A 51 10.79 -7.26 0.84
N VAL A 52 10.80 -6.36 1.82
CA VAL A 52 11.04 -4.92 1.64
C VAL A 52 12.52 -4.64 1.37
N ARG A 53 12.79 -3.93 0.26
CA ARG A 53 14.14 -3.62 -0.24
C ARG A 53 14.44 -2.13 -0.31
N SER A 54 13.46 -1.27 -0.02
CA SER A 54 13.64 0.18 -0.01
C SER A 54 12.79 0.85 1.07
N LEU A 55 13.15 2.08 1.46
CA LEU A 55 12.32 2.89 2.35
C LEU A 55 10.95 3.23 1.74
N ALA A 56 10.86 3.32 0.42
CA ALA A 56 9.58 3.51 -0.27
C ALA A 56 8.68 2.29 -0.10
N GLN A 57 9.22 1.07 -0.27
CA GLN A 57 8.48 -0.16 -0.01
C GLN A 57 8.11 -0.32 1.47
N LEU A 58 9.01 0.06 2.39
CA LEU A 58 8.73 0.04 3.82
C LEU A 58 7.59 1.01 4.17
N HIS A 59 7.63 2.23 3.61
CA HIS A 59 6.57 3.21 3.82
C HIS A 59 5.22 2.71 3.32
N MET A 60 5.18 2.12 2.10
CA MET A 60 3.95 1.53 1.61
C MET A 60 3.44 0.44 2.55
N ALA A 61 4.31 -0.49 2.97
CA ALA A 61 3.91 -1.59 3.87
C ALA A 61 3.34 -1.07 5.21
N GLU A 62 3.98 -0.06 5.80
CA GLU A 62 3.52 0.59 7.04
C GLU A 62 2.16 1.28 6.87
N GLU A 63 1.93 1.96 5.75
CA GLU A 63 0.66 2.65 5.50
C GLU A 63 -0.45 1.65 5.15
N THR A 64 -0.18 0.65 4.31
CA THR A 64 -1.17 -0.37 3.97
C THR A 64 -1.59 -1.21 5.17
N ALA A 65 -0.67 -1.46 6.13
CA ALA A 65 -1.00 -2.19 7.37
C ALA A 65 -2.03 -1.47 8.26
N LYS A 66 -2.25 -0.16 8.03
CA LYS A 66 -3.25 0.65 8.76
C LYS A 66 -4.59 0.76 8.03
N LEU A 67 -4.67 0.21 6.82
CA LEU A 67 -5.85 0.31 5.96
C LEU A 67 -6.59 -1.02 5.91
N ASP A 68 -7.91 -0.94 5.80
CA ASP A 68 -8.71 -2.13 5.51
C ASP A 68 -8.33 -2.67 4.13
N THR A 69 -8.08 -3.97 4.03
CA THR A 69 -7.76 -4.65 2.77
C THR A 69 -9.00 -5.25 2.10
N VAL A 70 -10.12 -5.33 2.84
CA VAL A 70 -11.37 -5.89 2.35
C VAL A 70 -12.32 -4.78 1.93
N LEU A 71 -12.72 -4.80 0.65
CA LEU A 71 -13.70 -3.87 0.09
C LEU A 71 -15.08 -4.53 0.09
N ALA A 72 -16.05 -3.82 0.67
CA ALA A 72 -17.44 -4.23 0.70
C ALA A 72 -18.25 -3.51 -0.37
N PHE A 73 -19.22 -4.25 -0.91
CA PHE A 73 -20.18 -3.79 -1.90
C PHE A 73 -21.59 -3.94 -1.36
N GLY A 74 -22.53 -3.19 -1.91
CA GLY A 74 -23.96 -3.42 -1.65
C GLY A 74 -24.40 -4.84 -2.01
N PHE A 75 -25.49 -5.32 -1.41
CA PHE A 75 -26.07 -6.63 -1.70
C PHE A 75 -26.39 -6.75 -3.20
N MET A 76 -25.87 -7.82 -3.83
CA MET A 76 -25.97 -8.05 -5.28
C MET A 76 -25.60 -6.82 -6.15
N SER A 77 -24.73 -5.94 -5.63
CA SER A 77 -24.37 -4.68 -6.29
C SER A 77 -22.87 -4.60 -6.57
N THR A 78 -22.54 -3.71 -7.50
CA THR A 78 -21.20 -3.23 -7.84
C THR A 78 -20.86 -1.91 -7.14
N ASP A 79 -21.81 -1.37 -6.38
CA ASP A 79 -21.63 -0.12 -5.65
C ASP A 79 -20.77 -0.34 -4.41
N LEU A 80 -19.64 0.35 -4.39
CA LEU A 80 -18.78 0.44 -3.22
C LEU A 80 -19.55 1.11 -2.08
N THR A 81 -19.46 0.50 -0.89
CA THR A 81 -19.94 1.13 0.33
C THR A 81 -19.18 2.43 0.61
N LYS A 82 -19.77 3.34 1.40
CA LYS A 82 -19.12 4.59 1.81
C LYS A 82 -17.76 4.33 2.48
N ALA A 83 -17.68 3.31 3.33
CA ALA A 83 -16.44 2.91 4.00
C ALA A 83 -15.37 2.47 2.99
N SER A 84 -15.73 1.61 2.03
CA SER A 84 -14.79 1.14 1.00
C SER A 84 -14.31 2.25 0.07
N ARG A 85 -15.15 3.25 -0.26
CA ARG A 85 -14.70 4.44 -1.00
C ARG A 85 -13.68 5.24 -0.20
N VAL A 86 -13.91 5.45 1.10
CA VAL A 86 -12.95 6.14 1.98
C VAL A 86 -11.62 5.37 2.03
N ALA A 87 -11.66 4.04 2.15
CA ALA A 87 -10.47 3.21 2.12
C ALA A 87 -9.72 3.34 0.78
N LEU A 88 -10.41 3.20 -0.35
CA LEU A 88 -9.81 3.36 -1.69
C LEU A 88 -9.19 4.73 -1.91
N ARG A 89 -9.77 5.80 -1.38
CA ARG A 89 -9.16 7.15 -1.46
C ARG A 89 -7.86 7.25 -0.67
N LYS A 90 -7.75 6.57 0.48
CA LYS A 90 -6.48 6.48 1.22
C LYS A 90 -5.43 5.69 0.42
N TYR A 91 -5.82 4.58 -0.20
CA TYR A 91 -4.93 3.85 -1.11
C TYR A 91 -4.51 4.69 -2.32
N ALA A 92 -5.43 5.44 -2.92
CA ALA A 92 -5.12 6.32 -4.05
C ALA A 92 -4.08 7.38 -3.65
N ALA A 93 -4.26 8.04 -2.50
CA ALA A 93 -3.29 8.99 -1.98
C ALA A 93 -1.90 8.37 -1.75
N LEU A 94 -1.85 7.12 -1.27
CA LEU A 94 -0.60 6.38 -1.11
C LEU A 94 0.05 6.05 -2.47
N LEU A 95 -0.73 5.54 -3.43
CA LEU A 95 -0.25 5.19 -4.77
C LEU A 95 0.22 6.40 -5.58
N VAL A 96 -0.41 7.57 -5.41
CA VAL A 96 0.04 8.84 -6.02
C VAL A 96 1.42 9.24 -5.48
N ARG A 97 1.67 9.03 -4.19
CA ARG A 97 2.98 9.32 -3.56
C ARG A 97 4.07 8.33 -3.94
N HIS A 98 3.71 7.14 -4.44
CA HIS A 98 4.63 6.09 -4.88
C HIS A 98 4.39 5.75 -6.36
N PRO A 99 4.86 6.57 -7.31
CA PRO A 99 4.49 6.47 -8.72
C PRO A 99 4.92 5.16 -9.41
N THR A 100 5.89 4.44 -8.85
CA THR A 100 6.36 3.13 -9.36
C THR A 100 5.56 1.95 -8.81
N ALA A 101 4.69 2.16 -7.82
CA ALA A 101 3.85 1.11 -7.26
C ALA A 101 2.70 0.75 -8.19
N GLN A 102 2.31 -0.52 -8.22
CA GLN A 102 1.14 -1.00 -8.95
C GLN A 102 0.14 -1.58 -7.95
N ALA A 103 -1.14 -1.58 -8.32
CA ALA A 103 -2.19 -2.19 -7.52
C ALA A 103 -2.97 -3.21 -8.34
N ARG A 104 -3.23 -4.36 -7.74
CA ARG A 104 -4.12 -5.40 -8.25
C ARG A 104 -5.33 -5.52 -7.35
N ILE A 105 -6.52 -5.44 -7.94
CA ILE A 105 -7.78 -5.68 -7.24
C ILE A 105 -8.20 -7.12 -7.47
N GLU A 106 -8.25 -7.89 -6.39
CA GLU A 106 -8.74 -9.26 -6.40
C GLU A 106 -10.20 -9.24 -5.93
N ALA A 107 -11.12 -9.52 -6.86
CA ALA A 107 -12.54 -9.46 -6.58
C ALA A 107 -13.15 -10.85 -6.47
N HIS A 108 -13.98 -11.02 -5.44
CA HIS A 108 -14.65 -12.28 -5.10
C HIS A 108 -16.17 -12.10 -5.09
N ALA A 109 -16.89 -13.16 -5.46
CA ALA A 109 -18.33 -13.26 -5.33
C ALA A 109 -18.69 -14.14 -4.13
N GLN A 110 -19.93 -14.04 -3.66
CA GLN A 110 -20.39 -14.87 -2.55
C GLN A 110 -20.45 -16.36 -2.95
N PRO A 111 -20.20 -17.28 -1.99
CA PRO A 111 -20.43 -18.71 -2.19
C PRO A 111 -21.86 -18.99 -2.69
N GLY A 112 -22.01 -19.95 -3.60
CA GLY A 112 -23.31 -20.39 -4.12
C GLY A 112 -23.84 -19.61 -5.34
N ALA A 113 -23.19 -18.51 -5.75
CA ALA A 113 -23.51 -17.87 -7.03
C ALA A 113 -23.11 -18.77 -8.23
N PRO A 114 -23.90 -18.85 -9.31
CA PRO A 114 -23.49 -19.55 -10.53
C PRO A 114 -22.14 -19.05 -11.05
N PRO A 115 -21.22 -19.92 -11.50
CA PRO A 115 -19.83 -19.52 -11.83
C PRO A 115 -19.71 -18.35 -12.81
N ASP A 116 -20.51 -18.34 -13.88
CA ASP A 116 -20.49 -17.26 -14.87
C ASP A 116 -20.99 -15.92 -14.28
N LEU A 117 -22.03 -15.99 -13.44
CA LEU A 117 -22.56 -14.82 -12.75
C LEU A 117 -21.56 -14.30 -11.70
N ALA A 118 -20.95 -15.20 -10.94
CA ALA A 118 -19.91 -14.91 -9.96
C ALA A 118 -18.73 -14.19 -10.61
N LYS A 119 -18.19 -14.76 -11.70
CA LYS A 119 -17.07 -14.17 -12.44
C LYS A 119 -17.43 -12.79 -13.00
N LYS A 120 -18.60 -12.66 -13.63
CA LYS A 120 -19.07 -11.37 -14.17
C LYS A 120 -19.19 -10.31 -13.07
N LEU A 121 -19.82 -10.63 -11.95
CA LEU A 121 -20.00 -9.71 -10.83
C LEU A 121 -18.66 -9.32 -10.21
N SER A 122 -17.74 -10.27 -10.01
CA SER A 122 -16.38 -10.00 -9.53
C SER A 122 -15.63 -9.04 -10.46
N LEU A 123 -15.65 -9.26 -11.77
CA LEU A 123 -15.00 -8.35 -12.73
C LEU A 123 -15.58 -6.93 -12.66
N GLN A 124 -16.91 -6.81 -12.55
CA GLN A 124 -17.56 -5.50 -12.43
C GLN A 124 -17.17 -4.80 -11.12
N ARG A 125 -17.05 -5.53 -10.01
CA ARG A 125 -16.58 -5.01 -8.71
C ARG A 125 -15.13 -4.56 -8.75
N ALA A 126 -14.25 -5.34 -9.38
CA ALA A 126 -12.87 -4.92 -9.63
C ALA A 126 -12.82 -3.63 -10.46
N GLY A 127 -13.64 -3.53 -11.51
CA GLY A 127 -13.78 -2.33 -12.33
C GLY A 127 -14.23 -1.10 -11.54
N ALA A 128 -15.21 -1.25 -10.63
CA ALA A 128 -15.67 -0.17 -9.77
C ALA A 128 -14.57 0.33 -8.81
N ALA A 129 -13.78 -0.57 -8.22
CA ALA A 129 -12.65 -0.21 -7.38
C ALA A 129 -11.54 0.51 -8.17
N ILE A 130 -11.20 0.01 -9.36
CA ILE A 130 -10.23 0.65 -10.27
C ILE A 130 -10.71 2.04 -10.67
N ALA A 131 -12.00 2.22 -10.94
CA ALA A 131 -12.56 3.52 -11.27
C ALA A 131 -12.43 4.53 -10.12
N GLU A 132 -12.71 4.12 -8.87
CA GLU A 132 -12.53 4.99 -7.70
C GLU A 132 -11.04 5.33 -7.46
N LEU A 133 -10.11 4.38 -7.65
CA LEU A 133 -8.67 4.65 -7.57
C LEU A 133 -8.19 5.63 -8.65
N ALA A 134 -8.66 5.45 -9.89
CA ALA A 134 -8.34 6.34 -11.00
C ALA A 134 -8.91 7.75 -10.77
N GLN A 135 -10.12 7.86 -10.22
CA GLN A 135 -10.70 9.14 -9.82
C GLN A 135 -9.87 9.82 -8.72
N GLY A 136 -9.22 9.04 -7.86
CA GLY A 136 -8.25 9.52 -6.88
C GLY A 136 -6.87 9.93 -7.45
N GLY A 137 -6.70 9.92 -8.78
CA GLY A 137 -5.48 10.38 -9.46
C GLY A 137 -4.44 9.30 -9.76
N VAL A 138 -4.77 8.01 -9.55
CA VAL A 138 -3.87 6.91 -9.93
C VAL A 138 -3.97 6.63 -11.42
N ALA A 139 -2.83 6.56 -12.11
CA ALA A 139 -2.80 6.25 -13.54
C ALA A 139 -3.35 4.83 -13.82
N ARG A 140 -4.20 4.72 -14.85
CA ARG A 140 -4.95 3.48 -15.18
C ARG A 140 -4.03 2.31 -15.54
N ASP A 141 -2.89 2.56 -16.15
CA ASP A 141 -1.86 1.58 -16.51
C ASP A 141 -1.18 0.92 -15.30
N ARG A 142 -1.31 1.52 -14.11
CA ARG A 142 -0.81 0.97 -12.83
C ARG A 142 -1.85 0.13 -12.09
N LEU A 143 -3.05 0.01 -12.64
CA LEU A 143 -4.19 -0.65 -12.01
C LEU A 143 -4.60 -1.88 -12.83
N SER A 144 -4.75 -3.00 -12.14
CA SER A 144 -5.26 -4.24 -12.72
C SER A 144 -6.36 -4.83 -11.85
N GLY A 145 -7.24 -5.63 -12.45
CA GLY A 145 -8.34 -6.29 -11.77
C GLY A 145 -8.44 -7.73 -12.20
N GLU A 146 -8.52 -8.64 -11.24
CA GLU A 146 -8.71 -10.07 -11.46
C GLU A 146 -9.95 -10.54 -10.71
N ALA A 147 -10.72 -11.42 -11.36
CA ALA A 147 -11.88 -12.05 -10.75
C ALA A 147 -11.51 -13.46 -10.32
N PHE A 148 -11.72 -13.75 -9.05
CA PHE A 148 -11.57 -15.07 -8.47
C PHE A 148 -12.94 -15.72 -8.28
N SER A 149 -12.97 -17.05 -8.43
CA SER A 149 -14.19 -17.83 -8.24
C SER A 149 -14.62 -17.86 -6.77
N ASN A 150 -15.85 -18.32 -6.57
CA ASN A 150 -16.51 -18.45 -5.28
C ASN A 150 -16.42 -19.89 -4.70
N LEU A 151 -15.29 -20.56 -4.94
CA LEU A 151 -15.05 -21.92 -4.41
C LEU A 151 -14.90 -21.88 -2.88
#